data_AF-A0AAJ1BB45-F1
#
_entry.id   AF-A0AAJ1BB45-F1
#
_cell.length_a   1.000
_cell.length_b   1.000
_cell.length_c   1.000
_cell.angle_alpha   90.00
_cell.angle_beta   90.00
_cell.angle_gamma   90.00
#
_symmetry.space_group_name_H-M   'P 1'
#
loop_
_entity.id
_entity.type
_entity.pdbx_description
1 polymer ?
#
loop_
_entity_poly.entity_id
_entity_poly.type
_entity_poly.pdbx_seq_one_letter_code
_entity_poly.pdbx_strand_id
1 'polypeptide(L)' 'TYDITTIRASMAMYLLCKYIHEKTDLKVILTGEVSDELFGYKYTDFAPDPSQFQKEAQKRIKELYMYDVLRADR' A
#
# COMPACT_ATOMS: atom_id res chain seq x y z
N THR A 1 -10.54 10.21 1.27
CA THR A 1 -10.53 9.49 2.57
C THR A 1 -10.03 10.42 3.64
N TYR A 2 -10.41 10.20 4.91
CA TYR A 2 -9.89 10.93 6.08
C TYR A 2 -8.94 10.05 6.91
N ASP A 3 -8.55 8.89 6.38
CA ASP A 3 -7.59 8.00 7.02
C ASP A 3 -6.19 8.67 7.11
N ILE A 4 -5.65 8.70 8.33
CA ILE A 4 -4.42 9.43 8.66
C ILE A 4 -3.22 8.82 7.95
N THR A 5 -3.14 7.48 7.90
CA THR A 5 -2.03 6.75 7.28
C THR A 5 -2.02 7.01 5.78
N THR A 6 -3.18 6.91 5.15
CA THR A 6 -3.36 7.17 3.72
C THR A 6 -2.92 8.60 3.38
N ILE A 7 -3.42 9.61 4.10
CA ILE A 7 -3.06 11.02 3.83
C ILE A 7 -1.55 11.24 3.95
N ARG A 8 -0.92 10.73 5.02
CA ARG A 8 0.53 10.91 5.24
C ARG A 8 1.37 10.29 4.13
N ALA A 9 1.02 9.08 3.69
CA ALA A 9 1.75 8.38 2.63
C ALA A 9 1.46 9.00 1.23
N SER A 10 0.22 9.39 0.95
CA SER A 10 -0.19 9.94 -0.36
C SER A 10 0.49 11.25 -0.73
N MET A 11 0.83 12.12 0.24
CA MET A 11 1.46 13.42 -0.10
C MET A 11 2.79 13.25 -0.83
N ALA A 12 3.65 12.35 -0.34
CA ALA A 12 4.95 12.10 -0.94
C ALA A 12 4.79 11.44 -2.33
N MET A 13 3.87 10.48 -2.44
CA MET A 13 3.58 9.80 -3.70
C MET A 13 3.06 10.78 -4.76
N TYR A 14 2.14 11.68 -4.39
CA TYR A 14 1.62 12.71 -5.29
C TYR A 14 2.72 13.65 -5.81
N LEU A 15 3.57 14.16 -4.91
CA LEU A 15 4.67 15.07 -5.30
C LEU A 15 5.67 14.37 -6.22
N LEU A 16 5.98 13.10 -5.97
CA LEU A 16 6.86 12.29 -6.80
C LEU A 16 6.25 12.05 -8.19
N CYS A 17 4.99 11.62 -8.26
CA CYS A 17 4.28 11.41 -9.52
C CYS A 17 4.17 12.70 -10.33
N LYS A 18 3.91 13.84 -9.66
CA LYS A 18 3.92 15.17 -10.30
C LYS A 18 5.29 15.48 -10.90
N TYR A 19 6.37 15.28 -10.17
CA TYR A 19 7.73 15.51 -10.67
C TYR A 19 8.04 14.63 -11.89
N ILE A 20 7.74 13.33 -11.81
CA ILE A 20 7.97 12.38 -12.91
C ILE A 20 7.19 12.80 -14.15
N HIS A 21 5.92 13.20 -13.98
CA HIS A 21 5.08 13.68 -15.07
C HIS A 21 5.61 14.97 -15.71
N GLU A 22 6.12 15.92 -14.91
CA GLU A 22 6.63 17.21 -15.40
C GLU A 22 8.03 17.13 -16.01
N LYS A 23 8.83 16.12 -15.63
CA LYS A 23 10.26 16.04 -15.97
C LYS A 23 10.62 14.87 -16.89
N THR A 24 9.70 13.94 -17.12
CA THR A 24 9.95 12.73 -17.91
C THR A 24 8.73 12.36 -18.76
N ASP A 25 8.93 11.50 -19.76
CA ASP A 25 7.85 10.96 -20.58
C ASP A 25 7.27 9.63 -20.05
N LEU A 26 7.69 9.20 -18.86
CA LEU A 26 7.24 7.93 -18.26
C LEU A 26 5.74 7.98 -17.97
N LYS A 27 5.00 6.99 -18.52
CA LYS A 27 3.54 6.83 -18.31
C LYS A 27 3.18 5.62 -17.48
N VAL A 28 4.09 4.65 -17.35
CA VAL A 28 3.88 3.41 -16.60
C VAL A 28 4.93 3.34 -15.51
N ILE A 29 4.47 3.24 -14.27
CA ILE A 29 5.30 3.13 -13.07
C ILE A 29 4.80 1.90 -12.31
N LEU A 30 5.71 0.98 -12.00
CA LEU A 30 5.42 -0.18 -11.16
C LEU A 30 5.72 0.18 -9.71
N THR A 31 4.84 -0.24 -8.80
CA THR A 31 4.99 -0.02 -7.36
C THR A 31 5.12 -1.36 -6.64
N GLY A 32 5.75 -1.35 -5.46
CA GLY A 32 5.88 -2.51 -4.59
C GLY A 32 4.73 -2.67 -3.59
N GLU A 33 3.61 -1.99 -3.82
CA GLU A 33 2.39 -2.12 -3.00
C GLU A 33 1.94 -3.58 -2.97
N VAL A 34 1.09 -3.96 -2.00
CA VAL A 34 0.58 -5.34 -1.82
C VAL A 34 1.59 -6.33 -1.23
N SER A 35 2.89 -6.01 -1.25
CA SER A 35 3.92 -6.90 -0.71
C SER A 35 3.71 -7.20 0.78
N ASP A 36 3.40 -6.19 1.58
CA ASP A 36 3.26 -6.36 3.03
C ASP A 36 1.95 -7.08 3.40
N GLU A 37 0.91 -6.95 2.58
CA GLU A 37 -0.34 -7.70 2.74
C GLU A 37 -0.17 -9.18 2.42
N LEU A 38 0.80 -9.53 1.58
CA LEU A 38 1.15 -10.91 1.24
C LEU A 38 2.15 -11.52 2.22
N PHE A 39 3.17 -10.75 2.62
CA PHE A 39 4.33 -11.27 3.35
C PHE A 39 4.44 -10.76 4.79
N GLY A 40 3.56 -9.84 5.19
CA GLY A 40 3.40 -9.39 6.55
C GLY A 40 3.94 -7.98 6.80
N TYR A 41 3.43 -7.40 7.88
CA TYR A 41 3.95 -6.17 8.47
C TYR A 41 4.69 -6.52 9.77
N LYS A 42 5.40 -5.58 10.37
CA LYS A 42 6.08 -5.81 11.66
C LYS A 42 5.17 -6.37 12.77
N TYR A 43 3.87 -6.09 12.76
CA TYR A 43 2.96 -6.64 13.76
C TYR A 43 2.61 -8.13 13.51
N THR A 44 2.73 -8.62 12.28
CA THR A 44 2.45 -10.02 11.95
C THR A 44 3.53 -10.97 12.45
N ASP A 45 4.70 -10.47 12.82
CA ASP A 45 5.75 -11.22 13.53
C ASP A 45 5.26 -11.78 14.89
N PHE A 46 4.23 -11.16 15.47
CA PHE A 46 3.62 -11.56 16.73
C PHE A 46 2.36 -12.43 16.54
N ALA A 47 2.13 -12.94 15.33
CA ALA A 47 1.02 -13.85 15.07
C ALA A 47 1.15 -15.10 15.97
N PRO A 48 0.08 -15.52 16.68
CA PRO A 48 0.15 -16.67 17.60
C PRO A 48 0.53 -17.98 16.92
N ASP A 49 0.15 -18.14 15.65
CA ASP A 49 0.45 -19.29 14.81
C ASP A 49 0.38 -18.90 13.31
N PRO A 50 0.97 -19.72 12.41
CA PRO A 50 0.96 -19.44 10.96
C PRO A 50 -0.45 -19.35 10.34
N SER A 51 -1.46 -20.00 10.92
CA SER A 51 -2.83 -19.92 10.41
C SER A 51 -3.48 -18.56 10.73
N GLN A 52 -3.16 -17.96 11.88
CA GLN A 52 -3.59 -16.60 12.20
C GLN A 52 -2.90 -15.55 11.32
N PHE A 53 -1.62 -15.73 11.02
CA PHE A 53 -0.92 -14.92 10.02
C PHE A 53 -1.65 -14.97 8.67
N GLN A 54 -1.97 -16.18 8.19
CA GLN A 54 -2.66 -16.36 6.91
C GLN A 54 -4.05 -15.71 6.90
N LYS A 55 -4.80 -15.78 8.00
CA LYS A 55 -6.11 -15.13 8.12
C LYS A 55 -6.00 -13.60 8.06
N GLU A 56 -5.00 -13.02 8.71
CA GLU A 56 -4.78 -11.57 8.66
C GLU A 56 -4.35 -11.13 7.27
N ALA A 57 -3.40 -11.83 6.63
CA ALA A 57 -3.01 -11.56 5.24
C ALA A 57 -4.22 -11.59 4.28
N GLN A 58 -5.07 -12.62 4.38
CA GLN A 58 -6.29 -12.74 3.57
C GLN A 58 -7.28 -11.59 3.82
N LYS A 59 -7.40 -11.12 5.07
CA LYS A 59 -8.24 -9.96 5.40
C LYS A 59 -7.68 -8.70 4.75
N ARG A 60 -6.37 -8.45 4.85
CA ARG A 60 -5.72 -7.26 4.27
C ARG A 60 -5.85 -7.21 2.76
N ILE A 61 -5.68 -8.34 2.08
CA ILE A 61 -5.91 -8.43 0.63
C ILE A 61 -7.36 -8.07 0.25
N LYS A 62 -8.35 -8.44 1.06
CA LYS A 62 -9.75 -8.06 0.81
C LYS A 62 -10.03 -6.58 1.03
N GLU A 63 -9.29 -5.94 1.94
CA GLU A 63 -9.46 -4.52 2.31
C GLU A 63 -8.57 -3.57 1.48
N LEU A 64 -7.68 -4.11 0.64
CA LEU A 64 -6.66 -3.41 -0.14
C LEU A 64 -7.21 -2.22 -0.95
N TYR A 65 -8.42 -2.36 -1.51
CA TYR A 65 -9.08 -1.33 -2.33
C TYR A 65 -9.52 -0.09 -1.52
N MET A 66 -9.57 -0.18 -0.19
CA MET A 66 -9.93 0.93 0.69
C MET A 66 -8.70 1.75 1.13
N TYR A 67 -7.49 1.21 0.97
CA TYR A 67 -6.24 1.77 1.52
C TYR A 67 -5.16 1.93 0.44
N ASP A 68 -4.20 1.01 0.36
CA ASP A 68 -2.97 1.19 -0.42
C ASP A 68 -3.20 1.26 -1.92
N VAL A 69 -4.15 0.48 -2.46
CA VAL A 69 -4.52 0.61 -3.89
C VAL A 69 -5.29 1.90 -4.15
N LEU A 70 -6.11 2.37 -3.21
CA LEU A 70 -6.78 3.67 -3.37
C LEU A 70 -5.76 4.82 -3.42
N ARG A 71 -4.68 4.73 -2.63
CA ARG A 71 -3.57 5.68 -2.66
C ARG A 71 -2.74 5.58 -3.93
N ALA A 72 -2.45 4.37 -4.40
CA ALA A 72 -1.60 4.19 -5.58
C ALA A 72 -2.31 4.58 -6.89
N ASP A 73 -3.64 4.48 -6.93
CA ASP A 73 -4.47 4.82 -8.10
C ASP A 73 -4.81 6.32 -8.22
N ARG A 74 -4.76 7.09 -7.12
CA ARG A 74 -5.25 8.48 -7.04
C ARG A 74 -4.15 9.49 -6.78
#